data_AF-A0A1N7FRY4-F1
#
_entry.id   AF-A0A1N7FRY4-F1
#
_cell.length_a   1.000
_cell.length_b   1.000
_cell.length_c   1.000
_cell.angle_alpha   90.00
_cell.angle_beta   90.00
_cell.angle_gamma   90.00
#
_symmetry.space_group_name_H-M   'P 1'
#
loop_
_entity.id
_entity.type
_entity.pdbx_description
1 polymer ?
#
loop_
_entity_poly.entity_id
_entity_poly.type
_entity_poly.pdbx_seq_one_letter_code
_entity_poly.pdbx_strand_id
1 'polypeptide(L)'
;MMVPHHYQALLMSRMAPTRANDQAVLSIAGNIDAEQGLEITMLQAWQSWNGLEVTNAEEAYQEHLQDPMMLEMMGMATPEQMTALSAATGADFEVMFLQLMIRHHQGALDMCADILANGSDETLGLWANDMYVTQQAQINWMQDLLASKTS
;
A
#
# COMPACT_ATOMS: atom_id res chain seq x y z
N MET A 1 -0.17 11.93 3.32
CA MET A 1 0.84 10.91 2.99
C MET A 1 0.26 9.50 2.99
N MET A 2 -0.28 8.96 4.09
CA MET A 2 -0.77 7.56 4.09
C MET A 2 -2.01 7.32 3.21
N VAL A 3 -2.94 8.28 3.12
CA VAL A 3 -4.15 8.15 2.26
C VAL A 3 -3.79 7.90 0.78
N PRO A 4 -2.98 8.76 0.09
CA PRO A 4 -2.59 8.48 -1.30
C PRO A 4 -1.67 7.26 -1.45
N HIS A 5 -0.91 6.90 -0.41
CA HIS A 5 -0.12 5.66 -0.38
C HIS A 5 -1.03 4.43 -0.45
N HIS A 6 -1.98 4.31 0.47
CA HIS A 6 -2.98 3.23 0.44
C HIS A 6 -3.80 3.21 -0.86
N TYR A 7 -4.11 4.39 -1.42
CA TYR A 7 -4.83 4.46 -2.70
C TYR A 7 -4.07 3.72 -3.82
N GLN A 8 -2.74 3.85 -3.89
CA GLN A 8 -1.96 3.11 -4.87
C GLN A 8 -2.00 1.59 -4.63
N ALA A 9 -1.99 1.13 -3.37
CA ALA A 9 -2.15 -0.29 -3.06
C ALA A 9 -3.51 -0.83 -3.51
N LEU A 10 -4.59 -0.05 -3.39
CA LEU A 10 -5.90 -0.42 -3.94
C LEU A 10 -5.84 -0.57 -5.46
N LEU A 11 -5.19 0.37 -6.15
CA LEU A 11 -5.02 0.30 -7.61
C LEU A 11 -4.26 -0.97 -8.02
N MET A 12 -3.16 -1.30 -7.35
CA MET A 12 -2.40 -2.53 -7.63
C MET A 12 -3.22 -3.80 -7.33
N SER A 13 -3.86 -3.86 -6.17
CA SER A 13 -4.61 -5.04 -5.70
C SER A 13 -5.82 -5.35 -6.57
N ARG A 14 -6.53 -4.32 -7.03
CA ARG A 14 -7.71 -4.46 -7.91
C ARG A 14 -7.38 -4.93 -9.32
N MET A 15 -6.11 -4.92 -9.72
CA MET A 15 -5.68 -5.53 -10.98
C MET A 15 -5.60 -7.06 -10.89
N ALA A 16 -5.38 -7.62 -9.70
CA ALA A 16 -5.09 -9.04 -9.51
C ALA A 16 -6.19 -9.99 -10.01
N PRO A 17 -7.50 -9.76 -9.78
CA PRO A 17 -8.55 -10.69 -10.21
C PRO A 17 -8.61 -10.97 -11.71
N THR A 18 -8.06 -10.07 -12.53
CA THR A 18 -8.04 -10.23 -14.00
C THR A 18 -6.67 -10.59 -14.55
N ARG A 19 -5.63 -10.64 -13.70
CA ARG A 19 -4.23 -10.80 -14.13
C ARG A 19 -3.46 -11.91 -13.43
N ALA A 20 -3.79 -12.24 -12.19
CA ALA A 20 -3.16 -13.35 -11.46
C ALA A 20 -3.92 -14.66 -11.70
N ASN A 21 -3.19 -15.78 -11.70
CA ASN A 21 -3.75 -17.13 -11.74
C ASN A 21 -3.61 -17.82 -10.37
N ASP A 22 -2.62 -17.41 -9.58
CA ASP A 22 -2.34 -17.97 -8.26
C ASP A 22 -3.36 -17.52 -7.20
N GLN A 23 -4.03 -18.49 -6.58
CA GLN A 23 -5.06 -18.24 -5.55
C GLN A 23 -4.50 -17.58 -4.29
N ALA A 24 -3.25 -17.83 -3.91
CA ALA A 24 -2.63 -17.19 -2.77
C ALA A 24 -2.32 -15.71 -3.05
N VAL A 25 -1.90 -15.38 -4.29
CA VAL A 25 -1.73 -13.99 -4.73
C VAL A 25 -3.06 -13.25 -4.76
N LEU A 26 -4.12 -13.89 -5.27
CA LEU A 26 -5.47 -13.34 -5.23
C LEU A 26 -5.96 -13.09 -3.79
N SER A 27 -5.62 -13.99 -2.87
CA SER A 27 -6.00 -13.88 -1.46
C SER A 27 -5.33 -12.70 -0.77
N ILE A 28 -4.00 -12.55 -0.90
CA ILE A 28 -3.29 -11.41 -0.30
C ILE A 28 -3.73 -10.08 -0.94
N ALA A 29 -3.93 -10.03 -2.26
CA ALA A 29 -4.44 -8.83 -2.93
C ALA A 29 -5.83 -8.44 -2.43
N GLY A 30 -6.73 -9.41 -2.24
CA GLY A 30 -8.06 -9.17 -1.67
C GLY A 30 -8.02 -8.65 -0.23
N ASN A 31 -7.14 -9.19 0.61
CA ASN A 31 -6.95 -8.72 1.98
C ASN A 31 -6.42 -7.28 2.02
N ILE A 32 -5.40 -6.97 1.21
CA ILE A 32 -4.84 -5.62 1.11
C ILE A 32 -5.89 -4.61 0.63
N ASP A 33 -6.69 -4.94 -0.39
CA ASP A 33 -7.76 -4.06 -0.88
C ASP A 33 -8.80 -3.76 0.21
N ALA A 34 -9.21 -4.78 0.96
CA ALA A 34 -10.20 -4.62 2.03
C ALA A 34 -9.67 -3.80 3.20
N GLU A 35 -8.48 -4.14 3.71
CA GLU A 35 -7.88 -3.50 4.88
C GLU A 35 -7.49 -2.05 4.57
N GLN A 36 -6.73 -1.80 3.50
CA GLN A 36 -6.28 -0.44 3.19
C GLN A 36 -7.42 0.48 2.75
N GLY A 37 -8.51 -0.08 2.21
CA GLY A 37 -9.74 0.67 1.91
C GLY A 37 -10.44 1.17 3.17
N LEU A 38 -10.49 0.33 4.21
CA LEU A 38 -11.00 0.73 5.53
C LEU A 38 -10.08 1.77 6.18
N GLU A 39 -8.77 1.58 6.09
CA GLU A 39 -7.77 2.51 6.63
C GLU A 39 -7.85 3.91 6.00
N ILE A 40 -8.05 4.02 4.68
CA ILE A 40 -8.33 5.30 4.02
C ILE A 40 -9.55 5.98 4.66
N THR A 41 -10.63 5.22 4.86
CA THR A 41 -11.87 5.75 5.45
C THR A 41 -11.65 6.23 6.89
N MET A 42 -10.89 5.48 7.69
CA MET A 42 -10.54 5.86 9.07
C MET A 42 -9.70 7.13 9.13
N LEU A 43 -8.68 7.24 8.28
CA LEU A 43 -7.80 8.41 8.23
C LEU A 43 -8.54 9.67 7.77
N GLN A 44 -9.41 9.55 6.75
CA GLN A 44 -10.26 10.65 6.29
C GLN A 44 -11.29 11.07 7.35
N ALA A 45 -11.87 10.11 8.08
CA ALA A 45 -12.75 10.42 9.20
C ALA A 45 -12.02 11.18 10.32
N TRP A 46 -10.80 10.74 10.66
CA TRP A 46 -9.96 11.45 11.64
C TRP A 46 -9.62 12.88 11.19
N GLN A 47 -9.30 13.10 9.93
CA GLN A 47 -9.10 14.46 9.38
C GLN A 47 -10.35 15.32 9.57
N SER A 48 -11.52 14.77 9.22
CA SER A 48 -12.81 15.46 9.37
C SER A 48 -13.12 15.82 10.83
N TRP A 49 -12.95 14.87 11.76
CA TRP A 49 -13.22 15.09 13.20
C TRP A 49 -12.30 16.13 13.82
N ASN A 50 -11.08 16.29 13.29
CA ASN A 50 -10.12 17.27 13.74
C ASN A 50 -10.21 18.61 12.98
N GLY A 51 -11.21 18.79 12.11
CA GLY A 51 -11.41 20.02 11.34
C GLY A 51 -10.31 20.28 10.30
N LEU A 52 -9.58 19.24 9.90
CA LEU A 52 -8.59 19.30 8.83
C LEU A 52 -9.29 19.13 7.47
N GLU A 53 -8.62 19.62 6.42
CA GLU A 53 -9.02 19.30 5.06
C GLU A 53 -8.95 17.78 4.84
N VAL A 54 -10.07 17.19 4.41
CA VAL A 54 -10.14 15.76 4.14
C VAL A 54 -9.43 15.50 2.82
N THR A 55 -8.37 14.69 2.88
CA THR A 55 -7.56 14.35 1.72
C THR A 55 -8.39 13.58 0.71
N ASN A 56 -8.54 14.12 -0.49
CA ASN A 56 -9.01 13.35 -1.63
C ASN A 56 -7.91 12.38 -2.06
N ALA A 57 -8.18 11.08 -1.97
CA ALA A 57 -7.19 10.05 -2.19
C ALA A 57 -6.63 10.03 -3.61
N GLU A 58 -7.49 10.23 -4.62
CA GLU A 58 -7.09 10.23 -6.02
C GLU A 58 -6.31 11.49 -6.39
N GLU A 59 -6.79 12.67 -5.97
CA GLU A 59 -6.10 13.94 -6.24
C GLU A 59 -4.71 13.96 -5.59
N ALA A 60 -4.62 13.61 -4.30
CA ALA A 60 -3.34 13.55 -3.60
C ALA A 60 -2.39 12.50 -4.19
N TYR A 61 -2.92 11.39 -4.72
CA TYR A 61 -2.12 10.41 -5.45
C TYR A 61 -1.53 11.02 -6.72
N GLN A 62 -2.33 11.73 -7.53
CA GLN A 62 -1.85 12.41 -8.73
C GLN A 62 -0.77 13.46 -8.43
N GLU A 63 -0.90 14.17 -7.31
CA GLU A 63 0.13 15.11 -6.83
C GLU A 63 1.44 14.38 -6.48
N HIS A 64 1.37 13.26 -5.74
CA HIS A 64 2.56 12.47 -5.39
C HIS A 64 3.30 11.93 -6.63
N LEU A 65 2.58 11.62 -7.72
CA LEU A 65 3.22 11.19 -8.97
C LEU A 65 4.15 12.24 -9.60
N GLN A 66 4.02 13.51 -9.21
CA GLN A 66 4.90 14.59 -9.70
C GLN A 66 6.21 14.71 -8.91
N ASP A 67 6.38 13.95 -7.83
CA ASP A 67 7.56 13.99 -6.98
C ASP A 67 8.25 12.61 -6.88
N PRO A 68 9.24 12.33 -7.76
CA PRO A 68 9.95 11.06 -7.77
C PRO A 68 10.68 10.74 -6.45
N MET A 69 11.17 11.76 -5.74
CA MET A 69 11.87 11.56 -4.47
C MET A 69 10.90 11.10 -3.39
N MET A 70 9.70 11.70 -3.34
CA MET A 70 8.66 11.28 -2.41
C MET A 70 8.17 9.86 -2.71
N LEU A 71 7.98 9.50 -4.00
CA LEU A 71 7.61 8.13 -4.37
C LEU A 71 8.64 7.11 -3.88
N GLU A 72 9.94 7.37 -4.10
CA GLU A 72 11.02 6.49 -3.66
C GLU A 72 11.04 6.36 -2.14
N MET A 73 10.99 7.47 -1.41
CA MET A 73 11.02 7.50 0.06
C MET A 73 9.85 6.71 0.67
N MET A 74 8.67 6.77 0.05
CA MET A 74 7.48 6.05 0.53
C MET A 74 7.36 4.63 -0.05
N GLY A 75 8.33 4.17 -0.84
CA GLY A 75 8.31 2.86 -1.49
C GLY A 75 7.24 2.70 -2.59
N MET A 76 6.58 3.78 -2.99
CA MET A 76 5.50 3.77 -3.98
C MET A 76 6.00 3.32 -5.35
N ALA A 77 5.11 2.73 -6.14
CA ALA A 77 5.37 2.39 -7.54
C ALA A 77 5.41 3.67 -8.39
N THR A 78 6.38 3.77 -9.30
CA THR A 78 6.43 4.86 -10.28
C THR A 78 5.34 4.68 -11.35
N PRO A 79 5.00 5.74 -12.13
CA PRO A 79 4.09 5.61 -13.27
C PRO A 79 4.48 4.48 -14.25
N GLU A 80 5.77 4.31 -14.50
CA GLU A 80 6.30 3.28 -15.40
C GLU A 80 6.10 1.89 -14.81
N GLN A 81 6.32 1.71 -13.50
CA GLN A 81 6.08 0.44 -12.81
C GLN A 81 4.58 0.10 -12.77
N MET A 82 3.71 1.08 -12.53
CA MET A 82 2.25 0.88 -12.60
C MET A 82 1.81 0.49 -14.02
N THR A 83 2.41 1.12 -15.05
CA THR A 83 2.16 0.77 -16.44
C THR A 83 2.60 -0.66 -16.75
N ALA A 84 3.81 -1.04 -16.34
CA ALA A 84 4.33 -2.39 -16.51
C ALA A 84 3.46 -3.44 -15.80
N LEU A 85 3.08 -3.17 -14.55
CA LEU A 85 2.19 -4.05 -13.78
C LEU A 85 0.85 -4.23 -14.47
N SER A 86 0.28 -3.15 -15.00
CA SER A 86 -1.01 -3.18 -15.71
C SER A 86 -0.97 -4.01 -17.01
N ALA A 87 0.19 -4.13 -17.63
CA ALA A 87 0.40 -4.89 -18.86
C ALA A 87 0.77 -6.37 -18.61
N ALA A 88 1.30 -6.68 -17.42
CA ALA A 88 1.67 -8.03 -17.05
C ALA A 88 0.45 -8.92 -16.78
N THR A 89 0.61 -10.23 -16.98
CA THR A 89 -0.40 -11.26 -16.68
C THR A 89 0.27 -12.54 -16.20
N GLY A 90 -0.49 -13.41 -15.55
CA GLY A 90 -0.01 -14.68 -15.00
C GLY A 90 1.17 -14.49 -14.05
N ALA A 91 2.17 -15.35 -14.18
CA ALA A 91 3.35 -15.36 -13.31
C ALA A 91 4.10 -14.02 -13.30
N ASP A 92 4.19 -13.32 -14.45
CA ASP A 92 4.88 -12.03 -14.55
C ASP A 92 4.15 -10.96 -13.73
N PHE A 93 2.81 -10.94 -13.76
CA PHE A 93 2.01 -10.06 -12.91
C PHE A 93 2.22 -10.39 -11.44
N GLU A 94 2.16 -11.66 -11.08
CA GLU A 94 2.26 -12.11 -9.69
C GLU A 94 3.60 -11.74 -9.06
N VAL A 95 4.72 -11.99 -9.76
CA VAL A 95 6.05 -11.62 -9.27
C VAL A 95 6.19 -10.10 -9.14
N MET A 96 5.75 -9.34 -10.15
CA MET A 96 5.83 -7.89 -10.13
C MET A 96 4.95 -7.27 -9.03
N PHE A 97 3.72 -7.76 -8.87
CA PHE A 97 2.80 -7.35 -7.81
C PHE A 97 3.44 -7.56 -6.43
N LEU A 98 3.96 -8.77 -6.16
CA LEU A 98 4.58 -9.07 -4.87
C LEU A 98 5.80 -8.18 -4.61
N GLN A 99 6.68 -7.99 -5.59
CA GLN A 99 7.86 -7.13 -5.44
C GLN A 99 7.49 -5.67 -5.16
N LEU A 100 6.53 -5.12 -5.91
CA LEU A 100 6.09 -3.74 -5.74
C LEU A 100 5.37 -3.56 -4.40
N MET A 101 4.46 -4.47 -4.05
CA MET A 101 3.68 -4.39 -2.82
C MET A 101 4.54 -4.61 -1.57
N ILE A 102 5.56 -5.48 -1.61
CA ILE A 102 6.55 -5.60 -0.51
C ILE A 102 7.28 -4.26 -0.29
N ARG A 103 7.79 -3.63 -1.36
CA ARG A 103 8.47 -2.33 -1.24
C ARG A 103 7.52 -1.24 -0.74
N HIS A 104 6.30 -1.23 -1.25
CA HIS A 104 5.25 -0.30 -0.85
C HIS A 104 4.94 -0.40 0.65
N HIS A 105 4.70 -1.63 1.15
CA HIS A 105 4.47 -1.88 2.56
C HIS A 105 5.67 -1.50 3.43
N GLN A 106 6.90 -1.73 2.96
CA GLN A 106 8.10 -1.32 3.71
C GLN A 106 8.14 0.20 3.92
N GLY A 107 7.74 0.98 2.92
CA GLY A 107 7.58 2.43 3.08
C GLY A 107 6.46 2.82 4.05
N ALA A 108 5.35 2.07 4.07
CA ALA A 108 4.32 2.28 5.10
C ALA A 108 4.83 1.98 6.52
N LEU A 109 5.66 0.95 6.71
CA LEU A 109 6.29 0.67 8.01
C LEU A 109 7.15 1.83 8.48
N ASP A 110 7.94 2.44 7.59
CA ASP A 110 8.77 3.61 7.92
C ASP A 110 7.90 4.82 8.28
N MET A 111 6.80 5.05 7.56
CA MET A 111 5.83 6.12 7.87
C MET A 111 5.13 5.90 9.21
N CYS A 112 4.71 4.66 9.52
CA CYS A 112 4.13 4.31 10.81
C CYS A 112 5.15 4.49 11.94
N ALA A 113 6.40 4.09 11.73
CA ALA A 113 7.47 4.26 12.72
C ALA A 113 7.72 5.74 13.04
N ASP A 114 7.66 6.62 12.04
CA ASP A 114 7.76 8.08 12.26
C ASP A 114 6.63 8.60 13.15
N ILE A 115 5.37 8.20 12.89
CA ILE A 115 4.24 8.58 13.75
C ILE A 115 4.40 8.04 15.18
N LEU A 116 4.89 6.81 15.34
CA LEU A 116 5.11 6.22 16.67
C LEU A 116 6.25 6.91 17.44
N ALA A 117 7.26 7.42 16.74
CA ALA A 117 8.40 8.08 17.36
C ALA A 117 8.14 9.58 17.63
N ASN A 118 7.46 10.26 16.71
CA ASN A 118 7.40 11.72 16.65
C ASN A 118 5.97 12.28 16.74
N GLY A 119 4.94 11.44 16.58
CA GLY A 119 3.54 11.82 16.67
C GLY A 119 3.09 12.11 18.10
N SER A 120 2.07 12.94 18.25
CA SER A 120 1.51 13.34 19.55
C SER A 120 0.02 12.98 19.73
N ASP A 121 -0.66 12.53 18.66
CA ASP A 121 -2.05 12.08 18.72
C ASP A 121 -2.10 10.59 19.08
N GLU A 122 -2.70 10.28 20.24
CA GLU A 122 -2.81 8.90 20.75
C GLU A 122 -3.61 7.98 19.82
N THR A 123 -4.63 8.50 19.14
CA THR A 123 -5.46 7.72 18.21
C THR A 123 -4.65 7.34 16.98
N LEU A 124 -3.92 8.29 16.40
CA LEU A 124 -3.00 8.02 15.29
C LEU A 124 -1.88 7.07 15.69
N GLY A 125 -1.36 7.18 16.92
CA GLY A 125 -0.34 6.26 17.44
C GLY A 125 -0.85 4.82 17.51
N LEU A 126 -2.08 4.61 18.02
CA LEU A 126 -2.69 3.28 18.07
C LEU A 126 -2.91 2.70 16.67
N TRP A 127 -3.43 3.49 15.73
CA TRP A 127 -3.64 3.03 14.36
C TRP A 127 -2.34 2.78 13.62
N ALA A 128 -1.32 3.63 13.80
CA ALA A 128 0.01 3.42 13.22
C ALA A 128 0.64 2.11 13.71
N ASN A 129 0.48 1.76 14.99
CA ASN A 129 0.95 0.48 15.52
C ASN A 129 0.19 -0.71 14.90
N ASP A 130 -1.12 -0.62 14.77
CA ASP A 130 -1.94 -1.68 14.15
C ASP A 130 -1.56 -1.89 12.68
N MET A 131 -1.48 -0.81 11.90
CA MET A 131 -1.00 -0.81 10.52
C MET A 131 0.39 -1.42 10.41
N TYR A 132 1.32 -1.04 11.29
CA TYR A 132 2.69 -1.55 11.29
C TYR A 132 2.70 -3.07 11.45
N VAL A 133 1.98 -3.61 12.44
CA VAL A 133 1.95 -5.05 12.72
C VAL A 133 1.31 -5.80 11.55
N THR A 134 0.18 -5.31 11.04
CA THR A 134 -0.55 -5.95 9.94
C THR A 134 0.27 -5.95 8.66
N GLN A 135 0.84 -4.81 8.27
CA GLN A 135 1.65 -4.72 7.05
C GLN A 135 2.96 -5.51 7.16
N GLN A 136 3.57 -5.61 8.34
CA GLN A 136 4.73 -6.49 8.54
C GLN A 136 4.37 -7.97 8.34
N ALA A 137 3.20 -8.41 8.80
CA ALA A 137 2.72 -9.78 8.56
C ALA A 137 2.44 -10.03 7.07
N GLN A 138 1.86 -9.05 6.37
CA GLN A 138 1.63 -9.13 4.93
C GLN A 138 2.94 -9.17 4.13
N ILE A 139 3.96 -8.41 4.52
CA ILE A 139 5.30 -8.49 3.93
C ILE A 139 5.83 -9.92 4.01
N ASN A 140 5.79 -10.54 5.21
CA ASN A 140 6.31 -11.89 5.40
C ASN A 140 5.57 -12.90 4.50
N TRP A 141 4.24 -12.81 4.43
CA TRP A 141 3.47 -13.67 3.54
C TRP A 141 3.83 -13.44 2.06
N MET A 142 3.93 -12.19 1.61
CA MET A 142 4.32 -11.90 0.24
C MET A 142 5.74 -12.38 -0.10
N GLN A 143 6.67 -12.30 0.85
CA GLN A 143 8.04 -12.83 0.69
C GLN A 143 8.04 -14.35 0.53
N ASP A 144 7.26 -15.08 1.32
CA ASP A 144 7.11 -16.53 1.17
C ASP A 144 6.52 -16.90 -0.20
N LEU A 145 5.50 -16.18 -0.64
CA LEU A 145 4.91 -16.36 -1.97
C LEU A 145 5.93 -16.08 -3.08
N LEU A 146 6.70 -15.00 -2.97
CA LEU A 146 7.70 -14.60 -3.96
C LEU A 146 8.83 -15.64 -4.05
N ALA A 147 9.30 -16.15 -2.91
CA ALA A 147 10.31 -17.20 -2.86
C ALA A 147 9.82 -18.48 -3.57
N SER A 148 8.56 -18.87 -3.38
CA SER A 148 7.97 -20.05 -4.02
C SER A 148 7.84 -19.94 -5.55
N LYS A 149 7.87 -18.72 -6.09
CA LYS A 149 7.75 -18.43 -7.54
C LYS A 149 9.10 -18.30 -8.25
N THR A 150 10.18 -18.14 -7.50
CA THR A 150 11.53 -17.91 -8.03
C THR A 150 12.48 -19.10 -7.79
N SER A 151 11.96 -20.17 -7.17
CA SER A 151 12.65 -21.45 -6.94
C SER A 151 12.33 -22.44 -8.06
#